data_AF-A0A392R0G8-F1
#
_entry.id   AF-A0A392R0G8-F1
#
_cell.length_a   1.000
_cell.length_b   1.000
_cell.length_c   1.000
_cell.angle_alpha   90.00
_cell.angle_beta   90.00
_cell.angle_gamma   90.00
#
_symmetry.space_group_name_H-M   'P 1'
#
loop_
_entity.id
_entity.type
_entity.pdbx_description
1 polymer ?
#
loop_
_entity_poly.entity_id
_entity_poly.type
_entity_poly.pdbx_seq_one_letter_code
_entity_poly.pdbx_strand_id
1 'polypeptide(L)'
;MVVEMMVLAGVFNIGDFIPSLEWLDIQGVQDKMKKLHKRFDAFLTNIIEEHETSNSKSEKHKDLLSTLLSLKEETDDDGNKLTDVEIKALLL
;
A
#
# COMPACT_ATOMS: atom_id res chain seq x y z
N MET A 1 5.77 -10.00 4.62
CA MET A 1 5.52 -8.57 4.30
C MET A 1 5.10 -7.81 5.55
N VAL A 2 3.95 -8.13 6.18
CA VAL A 2 3.49 -7.41 7.40
C VAL A 2 4.45 -7.48 8.59
N VAL A 3 5.00 -8.67 8.91
CA VAL A 3 5.99 -8.81 10.00
C VAL A 3 7.27 -8.02 9.72
N GLU A 4 7.72 -8.00 8.47
CA GLU A 4 8.91 -7.24 8.05
C GLU A 4 8.66 -5.73 8.14
N MET A 5 7.45 -5.28 7.80
CA MET A 5 7.01 -3.89 7.98
C MET A 5 6.99 -3.50 9.46
N MET A 6 6.40 -4.33 10.33
CA MET A 6 6.38 -4.08 11.77
C MET A 6 7.78 -4.05 12.38
N VAL A 7 8.67 -4.93 11.93
CA VAL A 7 10.06 -4.93 12.39
C VAL A 7 10.80 -3.69 11.91
N LEU A 8 10.66 -3.29 10.64
CA LEU A 8 11.30 -2.07 10.12
C LEU A 8 10.74 -0.79 10.75
N ALA A 9 9.43 -0.75 11.04
CA ALA A 9 8.78 0.38 11.72
C ALA A 9 9.11 0.43 13.22
N GLY A 10 9.35 -0.72 13.86
CA GLY A 10 9.69 -0.83 15.28
C GLY A 10 11.19 -0.83 15.58
N VAL A 11 12.05 -0.95 14.56
CA VAL A 11 13.50 -0.85 14.74
C VAL A 11 13.86 0.60 15.10
N PHE A 12 14.67 0.75 16.14
CA PHE A 12 15.26 2.02 16.52
C PHE A 12 16.13 2.57 15.37
N ASN A 13 15.56 3.47 14.58
CA ASN A 13 16.27 4.15 13.51
C ASN A 13 17.13 5.26 14.12
N ILE A 14 18.45 5.13 13.98
CA ILE A 14 19.42 6.12 14.46
C ILE A 14 19.22 7.48 13.78
N GLY A 15 18.69 7.48 12.55
CA GLY A 15 18.33 8.70 11.82
C GLY A 15 17.23 9.54 12.49
N ASP A 16 16.27 8.90 13.17
CA ASP A 16 15.18 9.61 13.87
C ASP A 16 15.67 10.33 15.13
N PHE A 17 16.77 9.86 15.72
CA PHE A 17 17.40 10.47 16.91
C PHE A 17 18.52 11.44 16.57
N ILE A 18 19.23 11.22 15.46
CA ILE A 18 20.33 12.06 14.98
C ILE A 18 20.08 12.40 13.51
N PRO A 19 19.34 13.48 13.22
CA PRO A 19 18.99 13.87 11.84
C PRO A 19 20.22 14.06 10.95
N SER A 20 21.37 14.43 11.53
CA SER A 20 22.64 14.60 10.79
C SER A 20 23.26 13.29 10.28
N LEU A 21 22.81 12.13 10.77
CA LEU A 21 23.24 10.80 10.30
C LEU A 21 22.18 10.12 9.41
N GLU A 22 21.04 10.78 9.16
CA GLU A 22 19.94 10.27 8.34
C GLU A 22 20.40 9.93 6.91
N TRP A 23 21.29 10.74 6.33
CA TRP A 23 21.82 10.53 4.98
C TRP A 23 22.70 9.29 4.83
N LEU A 24 23.25 8.76 5.93
CA LEU A 24 24.15 7.60 5.88
C LEU A 24 23.37 6.27 5.84
N ASP A 25 22.06 6.28 6.18
CA ASP A 25 21.21 5.08 6.35
C ASP A 25 21.98 3.92 7.00
N ILE A 26 22.60 4.17 8.16
CA ILE A 26 23.59 3.28 8.79
C ILE A 26 23.06 1.85 9.00
N GLN A 27 21.74 1.72 9.20
CA GLN A 27 21.07 0.43 9.39
C GLN A 27 20.46 -0.16 8.09
N GLY A 28 20.49 0.59 6.98
CA GLY A 28 19.86 0.20 5.72
C GLY A 28 18.34 0.09 5.81
N VAL A 29 17.73 0.77 6.79
CA VAL A 29 16.30 0.63 7.10
C VAL A 29 15.49 1.33 6.03
N GLN A 30 15.94 2.50 5.54
CA GLN A 30 15.25 3.19 4.45
C GLN A 30 15.28 2.38 3.15
N ASP A 31 16.43 1.79 2.78
CA ASP A 31 16.51 0.95 1.57
C ASP A 31 15.64 -0.32 1.68
N LYS A 32 15.63 -0.96 2.86
CA LYS A 32 14.75 -2.12 3.13
C LYS A 32 13.27 -1.74 3.09
N MET A 33 12.90 -0.60 3.66
CA MET A 33 11.52 -0.08 3.62
C MET A 33 11.09 0.20 2.18
N LYS A 34 11.95 0.80 1.35
CA LYS A 34 11.66 1.03 -0.08
C LYS A 34 11.48 -0.28 -0.86
N LYS A 35 12.32 -1.29 -0.60
CA LYS A 35 12.19 -2.62 -1.22
C LYS A 35 10.91 -3.32 -0.79
N LEU A 36 10.56 -3.23 0.49
CA LEU A 36 9.32 -3.79 1.01
C LEU A 36 8.10 -3.11 0.41
N HIS A 37 8.10 -1.77 0.34
CA HIS A 37 7.05 -0.98 -0.29
C HIS A 37 6.84 -1.38 -1.75
N LYS A 38 7.91 -1.53 -2.54
CA LYS A 38 7.83 -2.02 -3.93
C LYS A 38 7.20 -3.41 -4.04
N ARG A 39 7.53 -4.33 -3.12
CA ARG A 39 6.94 -5.68 -3.11
C ARG A 39 5.47 -5.65 -2.75
N PHE A 40 5.08 -4.78 -1.81
CA PHE A 40 3.68 -4.61 -1.41
C PHE A 40 2.86 -3.94 -2.52
N ASP A 41 3.39 -2.91 -3.17
CA ASP A 41 2.74 -2.25 -4.32
C ASP A 41 2.49 -3.23 -5.47
N ALA A 42 3.50 -4.04 -5.84
CA ALA A 42 3.34 -5.09 -6.85
C ALA A 42 2.31 -6.16 -6.45
N PHE A 43 2.26 -6.51 -5.16
CA PHE A 43 1.27 -7.44 -4.63
C PHE A 43 -0.16 -6.87 -4.73
N LEU A 44 -0.36 -5.60 -4.32
CA LEU A 44 -1.65 -4.94 -4.44
C LEU A 44 -2.10 -4.80 -5.90
N THR A 45 -1.19 -4.43 -6.81
CA THR A 45 -1.50 -4.34 -8.24
C THR A 45 -1.98 -5.69 -8.79
N ASN A 46 -1.30 -6.79 -8.47
CA ASN A 46 -1.74 -8.12 -8.92
C ASN A 46 -3.13 -8.50 -8.37
N ILE A 47 -3.42 -8.18 -7.11
CA ILE A 47 -4.74 -8.47 -6.53
C ILE A 47 -5.83 -7.61 -7.17
N ILE A 48 -5.56 -6.34 -7.43
CA ILE A 48 -6.51 -5.44 -8.11
C ILE A 48 -6.82 -5.99 -9.52
N GLU A 49 -5.81 -6.38 -10.30
CA GLU A 49 -5.99 -6.97 -11.64
C GLU A 49 -6.77 -8.30 -11.60
N GLU A 50 -6.48 -9.17 -10.62
CA GLU A 50 -7.19 -10.43 -10.42
C GLU A 50 -8.66 -10.19 -10.05
N HIS A 51 -8.91 -9.18 -9.22
CA HIS A 51 -10.25 -8.80 -8.79
C HIS A 51 -11.07 -8.18 -9.94
N GLU A 52 -10.50 -7.31 -10.76
CA GLU A 52 -11.16 -6.76 -11.96
C GLU A 52 -11.54 -7.87 -12.96
N THR A 53 -10.69 -8.89 -13.12
CA THR A 53 -10.95 -10.02 -14.02
C THR A 53 -12.05 -10.96 -13.48
N SER A 54 -12.08 -11.15 -12.15
CA SER A 54 -12.98 -12.10 -11.46
C SER A 54 -14.39 -11.56 -11.22
N ASN A 55 -14.56 -10.23 -11.18
CA ASN A 55 -15.85 -9.57 -10.99
C ASN A 55 -16.86 -9.86 -12.13
N SER A 56 -16.41 -10.48 -13.23
CA SER A 56 -17.24 -10.91 -14.35
C SER A 56 -18.09 -12.16 -14.07
N LYS A 57 -17.84 -12.94 -12.99
CA LYS A 57 -18.40 -14.30 -12.90
C LYS A 57 -19.14 -14.76 -11.66
N SER A 58 -19.00 -14.20 -10.45
CA SER A 58 -19.84 -14.69 -9.35
C SER A 58 -19.80 -13.83 -8.10
N GLU A 59 -21.00 -13.62 -7.55
CA GLU A 59 -21.33 -13.32 -6.15
C GLU A 59 -20.39 -12.38 -5.35
N LYS A 60 -20.89 -11.15 -5.14
CA LYS A 60 -20.53 -10.16 -4.10
C LYS A 60 -19.78 -10.73 -2.89
N HIS A 61 -18.47 -10.95 -3.01
CA HIS A 61 -17.61 -11.00 -1.86
C HIS A 61 -17.40 -9.55 -1.42
N LYS A 62 -17.91 -9.18 -0.23
CA LYS A 62 -17.77 -7.84 0.34
C LYS A 62 -16.44 -7.75 1.06
N ASP A 63 -15.36 -7.71 0.29
CA ASP A 63 -14.05 -7.41 0.85
C ASP A 63 -13.81 -5.90 0.84
N LEU A 64 -12.91 -5.44 1.71
CA LEU A 64 -12.50 -4.03 1.74
C LEU A 64 -12.01 -3.57 0.36
N LEU A 65 -11.29 -4.44 -0.36
CA LEU A 65 -10.83 -4.15 -1.71
C LEU A 65 -12.00 -3.98 -2.69
N SER A 66 -12.97 -4.88 -2.66
CA SER A 66 -14.17 -4.80 -3.52
C SER A 66 -14.96 -3.53 -3.24
N THR A 67 -15.03 -3.12 -1.97
CA THR A 67 -15.67 -1.88 -1.55
C THR A 67 -14.90 -0.67 -2.10
N LEU A 68 -13.57 -0.63 -1.96
CA LEU A 68 -12.73 0.46 -2.51
C LEU A 68 -12.80 0.53 -4.04
N LEU A 69 -12.86 -0.59 -4.75
CA LEU A 69 -13.05 -0.62 -6.20
C LEU A 69 -14.46 -0.14 -6.60
N SER A 70 -15.50 -0.48 -5.84
CA SER A 70 -16.84 0.08 -6.10
C SER A 70 -16.86 1.60 -5.89
N LEU A 71 -16.17 2.11 -4.86
CA LEU A 71 -16.01 3.55 -4.64
C LEU A 71 -15.17 4.25 -5.72
N LYS A 72 -14.29 3.55 -6.42
CA LYS A 72 -13.57 4.08 -7.60
C LYS A 72 -14.49 4.34 -8.79
N GLU A 73 -15.54 3.54 -8.93
CA GLU A 73 -16.55 3.73 -9.97
C GLU A 73 -17.54 4.86 -9.62
N GLU A 74 -17.79 5.08 -8.33
CA GLU A 74 -18.58 6.19 -7.82
C GLU A 74 -17.79 7.52 -7.88
N THR A 75 -18.50 8.59 -8.27
CA THR A 75 -18.00 9.97 -8.14
C THR A 75 -18.48 10.54 -6.83
N ASP A 76 -17.61 11.23 -6.10
CA ASP A 76 -18.02 12.01 -4.94
C ASP A 76 -18.86 13.24 -5.35
N ASP A 77 -19.34 13.97 -4.34
CA ASP A 77 -20.20 15.15 -4.52
C ASP A 77 -19.50 16.29 -5.29
N ASP A 78 -18.16 16.29 -5.31
CA ASP A 78 -17.31 17.24 -6.04
C ASP A 78 -16.92 16.72 -7.45
N GLY A 79 -17.35 15.51 -7.82
CA GLY A 79 -17.05 14.89 -9.11
C GLY A 79 -15.67 14.22 -9.20
N ASN A 80 -14.98 14.04 -8.08
CA ASN A 80 -13.72 13.31 -8.02
C ASN A 80 -13.96 11.80 -7.96
N LYS A 81 -13.06 11.04 -8.57
CA LYS A 81 -13.04 9.57 -8.53
C LYS A 81 -11.82 9.11 -7.76
N LEU A 82 -12.01 8.06 -6.97
CA LEU A 82 -10.89 7.40 -6.30
C LEU A 82 -9.94 6.81 -7.34
N THR A 83 -8.64 7.04 -7.18
CA THR A 83 -7.61 6.52 -8.07
C THR A 83 -6.98 5.25 -7.51
N ASP A 84 -6.37 4.43 -8.37
CA ASP A 84 -5.61 3.26 -7.93
C ASP A 84 -4.47 3.62 -6.97
N VAL A 85 -3.93 4.84 -7.06
CA VAL A 85 -2.91 5.33 -6.14
C VAL A 85 -3.49 5.52 -4.74
N GLU A 86 -4.68 6.10 -4.62
CA GLU A 86 -5.35 6.33 -3.34
C GLU A 86 -5.83 5.02 -2.71
N ILE A 87 -6.36 4.09 -3.51
CA ILE A 87 -6.72 2.74 -3.04
C ILE A 87 -5.50 2.03 -2.47
N LYS A 88 -4.38 2.05 -3.21
CA LYS A 88 -3.13 1.42 -2.75
C LYS A 88 -2.56 2.12 -1.51
N ALA A 89 -2.71 3.44 -1.41
CA ALA A 89 -2.28 4.19 -0.23
C ALA A 89 -3.14 3.88 1.02
N LEU A 90 -4.43 3.61 0.87
CA LEU A 90 -5.31 3.21 1.98
C LEU A 90 -5.07 1.78 2.47
N LEU A 91 -4.51 0.92 1.62
CA LEU A 91 -4.21 -0.48 1.94
C LEU A 91 -2.78 -0.69 2.47
N LEU A 92 -1.94 0.34 2.40
CA LEU A 92 -0.54 0.32 2.84
C LEU A 92 -0.39 0.89 4.26
#